data_AF-A0A1B8CSY7-F1
#
_entry.id   AF-A0A1B8CSY7-F1
#
_cell.length_a   1.000
_cell.length_b   1.000
_cell.length_c   1.000
_cell.angle_alpha   90.00
_cell.angle_beta   90.00
_cell.angle_gamma   90.00
#
_symmetry.space_group_name_H-M   'P 1'
#
loop_
_entity.id
_entity.type
_entity.pdbx_description
1 polymer ?
#
loop_
_entity_poly.entity_id
_entity_poly.type
_entity_poly.pdbx_seq_one_letter_code
_entity_poly.pdbx_strand_id
1 'polypeptide(L)'
;MHHPTLLALLTLFLTPLALADACVESGPAADVAAVSYCCAKVSGTWYQFYPVQAICVIPEGSLDKYKKCVSYVPGAANPTCIPGQGEG
;
A
#
# COMPACT_ATOMS: atom_id res chain seq x y z
N MET A 1 -3.27 37.72 9.07
CA MET A 1 -3.54 36.76 10.16
C MET A 1 -2.93 35.43 9.76
N HIS A 2 -1.97 34.98 10.56
CA HIS A 2 -1.16 33.79 10.36
C HIS A 2 -2.10 32.56 10.45
N HIS A 3 -2.03 31.62 9.50
CA HIS A 3 -2.79 30.35 9.51
C HIS A 3 -1.89 29.15 9.89
N PRO A 4 -1.11 29.19 10.99
CA PRO A 4 -0.19 28.10 11.33
C PRO A 4 -0.92 26.79 11.62
N THR A 5 -2.19 26.87 12.05
CA THR A 5 -3.05 25.72 12.31
C THR A 5 -3.42 24.93 11.07
N LEU A 6 -3.62 25.60 9.92
CA LEU A 6 -4.04 24.94 8.69
C LEU A 6 -2.86 24.22 8.02
N LEU A 7 -1.68 24.84 8.06
CA LEU A 7 -0.43 24.23 7.59
C LEU A 7 -0.05 23.01 8.45
N ALA A 8 -0.17 23.14 9.78
CA ALA A 8 0.09 22.03 10.70
C ALA A 8 -0.87 20.86 10.50
N LEU A 9 -2.16 21.13 10.28
CA LEU A 9 -3.15 20.09 9.97
C LEU A 9 -2.85 19.40 8.65
N LEU A 10 -2.54 20.16 7.60
CA LEU A 10 -2.15 19.62 6.29
C LEU A 10 -0.94 18.72 6.42
N THR A 11 0.12 19.16 7.11
CA THR A 11 1.29 18.31 7.34
C THR A 11 0.96 17.05 8.12
N LEU A 12 0.09 17.11 9.14
CA LEU A 12 -0.26 15.95 9.94
C LEU A 12 -1.00 14.86 9.14
N PHE A 13 -1.80 15.27 8.15
CA PHE A 13 -2.59 14.33 7.33
C PHE A 13 -1.87 13.89 6.05
N LEU A 14 -0.98 14.72 5.49
CA LEU A 14 -0.28 14.43 4.23
C LEU A 14 1.08 13.75 4.41
N THR A 15 1.79 13.97 5.53
CA THR A 15 3.05 13.26 5.80
C THR A 15 2.93 11.74 5.85
N PRO A 16 1.89 11.12 6.45
CA PRO A 16 1.77 9.66 6.43
C PRO A 16 1.51 9.10 5.03
N LEU A 17 0.91 9.87 4.13
CA LEU A 17 0.73 9.47 2.72
C LEU A 17 2.05 9.51 1.94
N ALA A 18 2.92 10.48 2.23
CA ALA A 18 4.23 10.62 1.59
C ALA A 18 5.26 9.57 2.07
N LEU A 19 4.94 8.78 3.10
CA LEU A 19 5.81 7.73 3.62
C LEU A 19 5.23 6.32 3.40
N ALA A 20 4.05 6.23 2.77
CA ALA A 20 3.40 4.97 2.46
C ALA A 20 3.97 4.36 1.19
N ASP A 21 4.25 3.05 1.21
CA ASP A 21 4.67 2.31 0.03
C ASP A 21 3.43 1.88 -0.77
N ALA A 22 3.49 1.95 -2.09
CA ALA A 22 2.42 1.48 -2.96
C ALA A 22 2.86 0.24 -3.73
N CYS A 23 2.22 -0.90 -3.50
CA CYS A 23 2.50 -2.14 -4.22
C CYS A 23 1.38 -2.47 -5.21
N VAL A 24 1.75 -2.69 -6.47
CA VAL A 24 0.85 -3.15 -7.52
C VAL A 24 0.82 -4.67 -7.54
N GLU A 25 -0.38 -5.21 -7.41
CA GLU A 25 -0.69 -6.63 -7.54
C GLU A 25 -1.32 -6.90 -8.89
N SER A 26 -0.84 -7.92 -9.58
CA SER A 26 -1.37 -8.33 -10.88
C SER A 26 -1.32 -9.83 -11.02
N GLY A 27 -2.34 -10.40 -11.67
CA GLY A 27 -2.44 -11.85 -11.85
C GLY A 27 -3.88 -12.33 -12.03
N PRO A 28 -4.11 -13.65 -11.95
CA PRO A 28 -5.45 -14.21 -11.90
C PRO A 28 -6.28 -13.56 -10.79
N ALA A 29 -7.58 -13.36 -11.04
CA ALA A 29 -8.44 -12.62 -10.13
C ALA A 29 -8.53 -13.26 -8.72
N ALA A 30 -8.46 -14.58 -8.64
CA ALA A 30 -8.43 -15.30 -7.36
C ALA A 30 -7.18 -14.97 -6.54
N ASP A 31 -6.02 -14.86 -7.20
CA ASP A 31 -4.74 -14.59 -6.55
C ASP A 31 -4.69 -13.14 -6.06
N VAL A 32 -5.14 -12.19 -6.90
CA VAL A 32 -5.25 -10.76 -6.52
C VAL A 32 -6.22 -10.57 -5.35
N ALA A 33 -7.37 -11.27 -5.37
CA ALA A 33 -8.31 -11.24 -4.26
C ALA A 33 -7.72 -11.82 -2.97
N ALA A 34 -6.92 -12.89 -3.05
CA ALA A 34 -6.26 -13.48 -1.90
C ALA A 34 -5.21 -12.54 -1.28
N VAL A 35 -4.47 -11.78 -2.10
CA VAL A 35 -3.49 -10.80 -1.63
C VAL A 35 -4.15 -9.63 -0.87
N SER A 36 -5.40 -9.29 -1.15
CA SER A 36 -6.12 -8.22 -0.43
C SER A 36 -6.11 -8.39 1.10
N TYR A 37 -6.12 -9.65 1.57
CA TYR A 37 -6.01 -9.97 3.00
C TYR A 37 -4.67 -9.53 3.58
N CYS A 38 -3.56 -9.70 2.84
CA CYS A 38 -2.24 -9.25 3.28
C CYS A 38 -2.17 -7.73 3.43
N CYS A 39 -2.85 -6.99 2.54
CA CYS A 39 -2.98 -5.55 2.65
C CYS A 39 -3.73 -5.16 3.94
N ALA A 40 -4.88 -5.78 4.19
CA ALA A 40 -5.67 -5.52 5.40
C ALA A 40 -4.90 -5.87 6.69
N LYS A 41 -4.12 -6.97 6.69
CA LYS A 41 -3.34 -7.44 7.83
C LYS A 41 -2.28 -6.43 8.28
N VAL A 42 -1.73 -5.64 7.36
CA VAL A 42 -0.76 -4.58 7.67
C VAL A 42 -1.41 -3.22 7.86
N SER A 43 -2.74 -3.16 8.03
CA SER A 43 -3.51 -1.90 8.07
C SER A 43 -3.32 -1.03 6.82
N GLY A 44 -3.05 -1.66 5.68
CA GLY A 44 -2.97 -1.01 4.38
C GLY A 44 -4.35 -0.73 3.80
N THR A 45 -4.38 0.14 2.80
CA THR A 45 -5.59 0.48 2.04
C THR A 45 -5.57 -0.20 0.68
N TRP A 46 -6.62 -0.94 0.37
CA TRP A 46 -6.76 -1.68 -0.88
C TRP A 46 -7.56 -0.90 -1.91
N TYR A 47 -7.01 -0.72 -3.11
CA TYR A 47 -7.65 -0.08 -4.24
C TYR A 47 -7.71 -1.06 -5.41
N GLN A 48 -8.92 -1.39 -5.85
CA GLN A 48 -9.12 -2.35 -6.92
C GLN A 48 -10.18 -1.84 -7.90
N PHE A 49 -9.75 -1.62 -9.15
CA PHE A 49 -10.63 -1.21 -10.25
C PHE A 49 -10.95 -2.39 -11.19
N TYR A 50 -10.05 -3.37 -11.27
CA TYR A 50 -10.21 -4.54 -12.13
C TYR A 50 -10.00 -5.84 -11.33
N PRO A 51 -10.62 -6.97 -11.71
CA PRO A 51 -10.44 -8.23 -10.99
C PRO A 51 -9.00 -8.74 -10.97
N VAL A 52 -8.23 -8.45 -12.03
CA VAL A 52 -6.88 -8.97 -12.27
C VAL A 52 -5.76 -8.01 -11.84
N GLN A 53 -6.11 -6.86 -11.26
CA GLN A 53 -5.13 -5.85 -10.84
C GLN A 53 -5.64 -5.02 -9.67
N ALA A 54 -4.78 -4.78 -8.69
CA ALA A 54 -5.07 -3.92 -7.55
C ALA A 54 -3.81 -3.21 -7.03
N ILE A 55 -4.00 -2.25 -6.14
CA ILE A 55 -2.94 -1.51 -5.46
C ILE A 55 -3.17 -1.63 -3.96
N CYS A 56 -2.16 -2.04 -3.23
CA CYS A 56 -2.11 -1.90 -1.77
C CYS A 56 -1.24 -0.69 -1.41
N VAL A 57 -1.83 0.29 -0.72
CA VAL A 57 -1.08 1.37 -0.07
C VAL A 57 -0.78 0.94 1.35
N ILE A 58 0.51 0.76 1.64
CA ILE A 58 1.03 0.15 2.85
C ILE A 58 1.58 1.25 3.76
N PRO A 59 1.21 1.28 5.04
CA PRO A 59 1.77 2.26 5.96
C PRO A 59 3.27 2.04 6.15
N GLU A 60 3.98 3.14 6.40
CA GLU A 60 5.42 3.15 6.66
C GLU A 60 5.84 2.05 7.65
N GLY A 61 6.96 1.38 7.35
CA GLY A 61 7.54 0.33 8.20
C GLY A 61 6.80 -1.02 8.15
N SER A 62 5.80 -1.17 7.28
CA SER A 62 5.04 -2.43 7.15
C SER A 62 5.31 -3.20 5.86
N LEU A 63 6.15 -2.68 4.95
CA LEU A 63 6.47 -3.30 3.67
C LEU A 63 6.99 -4.74 3.78
N ASP A 64 7.92 -5.00 4.69
CA ASP A 64 8.48 -6.36 4.86
C ASP A 64 7.43 -7.35 5.37
N LYS A 65 6.53 -6.90 6.26
CA LYS A 65 5.42 -7.72 6.75
C LYS A 65 4.43 -8.02 5.63
N TYR A 66 4.17 -7.04 4.77
CA TYR A 66 3.33 -7.20 3.59
C TYR A 66 3.94 -8.22 2.63
N LYS A 67 5.18 -8.00 2.18
CA LYS A 67 5.89 -8.90 1.26
C LYS A 67 5.98 -10.32 1.80
N LYS A 68 6.28 -10.48 3.10
CA LYS A 68 6.27 -11.78 3.77
C LYS A 68 4.89 -12.42 3.73
N CYS A 69 3.81 -11.67 3.95
CA CYS A 69 2.45 -12.21 3.84
C CYS A 69 2.16 -12.67 2.41
N VAL A 70 2.47 -11.86 1.39
CA VAL A 70 2.25 -12.19 -0.02
C VAL A 70 3.00 -13.45 -0.43
N SER A 71 4.23 -13.67 0.07
CA SER A 71 4.99 -14.89 -0.21
C SER A 71 4.34 -16.19 0.27
N TYR A 72 3.35 -16.12 1.17
CA TYR A 72 2.57 -17.27 1.62
C TYR A 72 1.26 -17.46 0.85
N VAL A 73 0.90 -16.53 -0.05
CA VAL A 73 -0.29 -16.65 -0.90
C VAL A 73 0.06 -17.50 -2.12
N PRO A 74 -0.55 -18.69 -2.29
CA PRO A 74 -0.28 -19.52 -3.47
C PRO A 74 -0.67 -18.80 -4.76
N GLY A 75 0.20 -18.83 -5.77
CA GLY A 75 -0.06 -18.20 -7.07
C GLY A 75 0.18 -16.69 -7.12
N ALA A 76 0.34 -16.01 -5.97
CA ALA A 76 0.64 -14.58 -5.96
C ALA A 76 2.03 -14.31 -6.54
N ALA A 77 2.08 -13.37 -7.48
CA ALA A 77 3.33 -12.82 -7.98
C ALA A 77 4.02 -11.98 -6.90
N ASN A 78 5.32 -11.75 -7.06
CA ASN A 78 6.04 -10.85 -6.17
C ASN A 78 5.58 -9.41 -6.47
N PRO A 79 5.12 -8.63 -5.47
CA PRO A 79 4.60 -7.29 -5.69
C PRO A 79 5.65 -6.36 -6.29
N THR A 80 5.25 -5.54 -7.27
CA THR A 80 6.08 -4.38 -7.67
C THR A 80 5.69 -3.20 -6.80
N CYS A 81 6.64 -2.70 -6.00
CA CYS A 81 6.37 -1.64 -5.02
C CYS A 81 7.13 -0.35 -5.37
N ILE A 82 6.43 0.77 -5.28
CA ILE A 82 6.97 2.13 -5.37
C ILE A 82 7.13 2.65 -3.94
N PRO A 83 8.35 3.02 -3.51
CA PRO A 83 8.56 3.53 -2.17
C PRO A 83 7.95 4.92 -2.00
N GLY A 84 7.34 5.17 -0.84
CA GLY A 84 6.70 6.46 -0.53
C GLY A 84 7.67 7.64 -0.52
N GLN A 85 8.93 7.39 -0.12
CA GLN A 85 9.96 8.40 0.06
C GLN A 85 10.47 9.05 -1.25
N GLY A 86 9.95 8.64 -2.42
CA GLY A 86 10.32 9.23 -3.70
C GLY A 86 11.73 8.84 -4.19
N GLU A 87 12.31 7.78 -3.62
CA GLU A 87 13.55 7.19 -4.13
C GLU A 87 13.22 6.35 -5.37
N GLY A 88 13.73 6.78 -6.53
CA GLY A 88 13.55 6.15 -7.84
C GLY A 88 14.88 5.91 -8.55
#